data_AF-A0A090T056-F1
#
_entry.id   AF-A0A090T056-F1
#
_cell.length_a   1.000
_cell.length_b   1.000
_cell.length_c   1.000
_cell.angle_alpha   90.00
_cell.angle_beta   90.00
_cell.angle_gamma   90.00
#
_symmetry.space_group_name_H-M   'P 1'
#
loop_
_entity.id
_entity.type
_entity.pdbx_description
1 polymer ?
#
loop_
_entity_poly.entity_id
_entity_poly.type
_entity_poly.pdbx_seq_one_letter_code
_entity_poly.pdbx_strand_id
1 'polypeptide(L)'
;MKNDNNETSNDLLTEIAVAYYQDGATQEEISKKFGVSRAKIGRLLKQARDEGIVEITVKYHPVYSAKIEQRLIERFGVKRALIALDQPDEESQRMQVGGLVSNYLAQTLRGGTVVTVGQGRNVSAVAHHMGVIAPRDCKFVCGIGGIHPRGGRFNADHICRQLAKKYGGTSETLYAPAYAENRDQKMAFMQNATVKQTLDLARKADVAVVGVGDMSENSYMVDLGWFTTEKWFSLV
;
A
#
# COMPACT_ATOMS: atom_id res chain seq x y z
N MET A 1 9.29 -21.80 37.83
CA MET A 1 8.84 -21.95 36.42
C MET A 1 9.34 -20.75 35.64
N LYS A 2 10.10 -20.99 34.56
CA LYS A 2 10.64 -19.96 33.66
C LYS A 2 9.51 -19.37 32.81
N ASN A 3 9.50 -18.05 32.65
CA ASN A 3 8.78 -17.37 31.57
C ASN A 3 9.84 -16.70 30.68
N ASP A 4 10.40 -17.47 29.73
CA ASP A 4 11.23 -16.96 28.64
C ASP A 4 10.31 -16.60 27.46
N ASN A 5 9.57 -15.49 27.56
CA ASN A 5 8.91 -14.87 26.40
C ASN A 5 9.89 -13.86 25.78
N ASN A 6 10.63 -14.37 24.81
CA ASN A 6 11.73 -13.70 24.14
C ASN A 6 11.20 -12.76 23.04
N GLU A 7 10.53 -11.67 23.42
CA GLU A 7 10.39 -10.50 22.54
C GLU A 7 11.78 -9.90 22.37
N THR A 8 12.37 -10.08 21.18
CA THR A 8 13.63 -9.42 20.89
C THR A 8 13.36 -7.92 20.76
N SER A 9 13.98 -7.10 21.61
CA SER A 9 13.76 -5.65 21.57
C SER A 9 14.09 -5.08 20.18
N ASN A 10 13.25 -4.17 19.68
CA ASN A 10 13.50 -3.40 18.46
C ASN A 10 14.88 -2.71 18.48
N ASP A 11 15.36 -2.35 19.66
CA ASP A 11 16.69 -1.75 19.84
C ASP A 11 17.80 -2.73 19.43
N LEU A 12 17.68 -4.01 19.81
CA LEU A 12 18.67 -5.03 19.46
C LEU A 12 18.65 -5.34 17.97
N LEU A 13 17.46 -5.43 17.36
CA LEU A 13 17.32 -5.61 15.92
C LEU A 13 17.95 -4.43 15.15
N THR A 14 17.73 -3.21 15.64
CA THR A 14 18.32 -1.98 15.08
C THR A 14 19.83 -1.98 15.19
N GLU A 15 20.40 -2.30 16.36
CA GLU A 15 21.86 -2.30 16.55
C GLU A 15 22.55 -3.37 15.68
N ILE A 16 21.97 -4.56 15.58
CA ILE A 16 22.46 -5.64 14.71
C ILE A 16 22.38 -5.23 13.24
N ALA A 17 21.28 -4.59 12.83
CA ALA A 17 21.09 -4.11 11.47
C ALA A 17 22.09 -3.02 11.09
N VAL A 18 22.33 -2.04 11.96
CA VAL A 18 23.32 -0.97 11.76
C VAL A 18 24.72 -1.58 11.59
N ALA A 19 25.12 -2.48 12.51
CA ALA A 19 26.43 -3.13 12.42
C ALA A 19 26.63 -3.88 11.09
N TYR A 20 25.60 -4.57 10.60
CA TYR A 20 25.70 -5.35 9.36
C TYR A 20 25.62 -4.49 8.09
N TYR A 21 24.59 -3.65 7.97
CA TYR A 21 24.28 -2.97 6.72
C TYR A 21 24.97 -1.62 6.57
N GLN A 22 25.24 -0.92 7.68
CA GLN A 22 25.86 0.40 7.68
C GLN A 22 27.36 0.31 7.97
N ASP A 23 27.76 -0.47 8.97
CA ASP A 23 29.16 -0.56 9.39
C ASP A 23 29.95 -1.66 8.65
N GLY A 24 29.25 -2.52 7.88
CA GLY A 24 29.87 -3.57 7.07
C GLY A 24 30.40 -4.76 7.86
N ALA A 25 30.03 -4.91 9.14
CA ALA A 25 30.45 -6.03 9.96
C ALA A 25 29.88 -7.36 9.44
N THR A 26 30.70 -8.41 9.46
CA THR A 26 30.26 -9.76 9.14
C THR A 26 29.36 -10.33 10.23
N GLN A 27 28.49 -11.28 9.89
CA GLN A 27 27.67 -11.96 10.89
C GLN A 27 28.51 -12.66 11.97
N GLU A 28 29.76 -13.03 11.65
CA GLU A 28 30.70 -13.62 12.60
C GLU A 28 31.19 -12.58 13.63
N GLU A 29 31.58 -11.38 13.18
CA GLU A 29 31.97 -10.28 14.08
C GLU A 29 30.81 -9.84 14.98
N ILE A 30 29.60 -9.76 14.41
CA ILE A 30 28.38 -9.44 15.16
C ILE A 30 28.08 -10.56 16.18
N SER A 31 28.22 -11.83 15.80
CA SER A 31 28.01 -12.96 16.71
C SER A 31 28.90 -12.88 17.96
N LYS A 32 30.18 -12.52 17.78
CA LYS A 32 31.15 -12.31 18.85
C LYS A 32 30.79 -11.10 19.71
N LYS A 33 30.39 -9.98 19.11
CA LYS A 33 29.98 -8.75 19.82
C LYS A 33 28.78 -8.99 20.74
N PHE A 34 27.77 -9.72 20.26
CA PHE A 34 26.50 -9.90 20.99
C PHE A 34 26.39 -11.24 21.74
N GLY A 35 27.42 -12.09 21.70
CA GLY A 35 27.44 -13.37 22.41
C GLY A 35 26.36 -14.36 21.96
N VAL A 36 25.93 -14.30 20.70
CA VAL A 36 24.88 -15.14 20.12
C VAL A 36 25.39 -15.85 18.88
N SER A 37 24.84 -17.03 18.55
CA SER A 37 25.30 -17.78 17.38
C SER A 37 25.10 -17.01 16.08
N ARG A 38 25.99 -17.23 15.09
CA ARG A 38 25.86 -16.70 13.73
C ARG A 38 24.48 -17.01 13.10
N ALA A 39 23.93 -18.20 13.36
CA ALA A 39 22.59 -18.60 12.92
C ALA A 39 21.47 -17.78 13.58
N LYS A 40 21.65 -17.32 14.83
CA LYS A 40 20.72 -16.38 15.47
C LYS A 40 20.85 -14.99 14.86
N ILE A 41 22.06 -14.48 14.59
CA ILE A 41 22.26 -13.21 13.87
C ILE A 41 21.56 -13.20 12.52
N GLY A 42 21.71 -14.26 11.71
CA GLY A 42 21.01 -14.36 10.43
C GLY A 42 19.48 -14.30 10.56
N ARG A 43 18.91 -14.92 11.60
CA ARG A 43 17.47 -14.84 11.91
C ARG A 43 17.04 -13.44 12.35
N LEU A 44 17.84 -12.78 13.20
CA LEU A 44 17.56 -11.42 13.66
C LEU A 44 17.66 -10.39 12.53
N LEU A 45 18.63 -10.51 11.63
CA LEU A 45 18.71 -9.67 10.42
C LEU A 45 17.52 -9.90 9.49
N LYS A 46 17.03 -11.14 9.39
CA LYS A 46 15.80 -11.43 8.64
C LYS A 46 14.59 -10.78 9.32
N GLN A 47 14.45 -10.96 10.64
CA GLN A 47 13.39 -10.35 11.43
C GLN A 47 13.39 -8.82 11.31
N ALA A 48 14.56 -8.17 11.35
CA ALA A 48 14.67 -6.72 11.16
C ALA A 48 14.17 -6.26 9.77
N ARG A 49 14.32 -7.09 8.72
CA ARG A 49 13.71 -6.80 7.41
C ARG A 49 12.20 -7.05 7.42
N ASP A 50 11.77 -8.16 8.01
CA ASP A 50 10.36 -8.56 8.07
C ASP A 50 9.53 -7.56 8.90
N GLU A 51 10.11 -6.95 9.93
CA GLU A 51 9.51 -5.91 10.78
C GLU A 51 9.70 -4.49 10.24
N GLY A 52 10.40 -4.32 9.11
CA GLY A 52 10.60 -3.03 8.46
C GLY A 52 11.59 -2.10 9.16
N ILE A 53 12.37 -2.59 10.11
CA ILE A 53 13.53 -1.89 10.69
C ILE A 53 14.59 -1.67 9.60
N VAL A 54 14.72 -2.62 8.67
CA VAL A 54 15.61 -2.53 7.51
C VAL A 54 14.80 -2.60 6.22
N GLU A 55 14.86 -1.51 5.44
CA GLU A 55 14.37 -1.47 4.05
C GLU A 55 15.57 -1.45 3.10
N ILE A 56 15.74 -2.51 2.30
CA ILE A 56 16.79 -2.58 1.27
C ILE A 56 16.20 -2.09 -0.04
N THR A 57 16.65 -0.91 -0.50
CA THR A 57 16.31 -0.39 -1.82
C THR A 57 17.46 -0.61 -2.79
N VAL A 58 17.29 -1.52 -3.76
CA VAL A 58 18.25 -1.68 -4.86
C VAL A 58 17.85 -0.73 -6.00
N LYS A 59 18.66 0.31 -6.24
CA LYS A 59 18.46 1.21 -7.39
C LYS A 59 19.04 0.56 -8.65
N TYR A 60 18.18 0.10 -9.54
CA TYR A 60 18.61 -0.46 -10.83
C TYR A 60 19.05 0.63 -11.80
N HIS A 61 19.92 0.25 -12.73
CA HIS A 61 20.49 1.17 -13.72
C HIS A 61 19.36 1.87 -14.51
N PRO A 62 19.26 3.22 -14.48
CA PRO A 62 18.08 3.96 -14.95
C PRO A 62 17.71 3.75 -16.43
N VAL A 63 18.63 3.24 -17.24
CA VAL A 63 18.50 3.21 -18.70
C VAL A 63 17.34 2.32 -19.18
N TYR A 64 17.06 1.20 -18.51
CA TYR A 64 15.99 0.29 -18.96
C TYR A 64 14.59 0.78 -18.55
N SER A 65 14.42 1.24 -17.31
CA SER A 65 13.15 1.80 -16.85
C SER A 65 12.83 3.13 -17.53
N ALA A 66 13.83 3.99 -17.78
CA ALA A 66 13.62 5.28 -18.46
C ALA A 66 13.11 5.11 -19.90
N LYS A 67 13.62 4.12 -20.66
CA LYS A 67 13.13 3.84 -22.02
C LYS A 67 11.68 3.38 -22.02
N ILE A 68 11.29 2.55 -21.05
CA ILE A 68 9.89 2.07 -20.93
C ILE A 68 8.98 3.23 -20.50
N GLU A 69 9.40 4.03 -19.52
CA GLU A 69 8.67 5.22 -19.07
C GLU A 69 8.41 6.17 -20.25
N GLN A 70 9.45 6.51 -21.01
CA GLN A 70 9.34 7.41 -22.16
C GLN A 70 8.35 6.89 -23.20
N ARG A 71 8.39 5.59 -23.54
CA ARG A 71 7.44 4.98 -24.48
C ARG A 71 5.99 5.03 -23.99
N LEU A 72 5.76 4.88 -22.68
CA LEU A 72 4.42 4.99 -22.10
C LEU A 72 3.92 6.43 -22.10
N ILE A 73 4.80 7.40 -21.80
CA ILE A 73 4.49 8.83 -21.88
C ILE A 73 4.12 9.21 -23.32
N GLU A 74 4.94 8.83 -24.30
CA GLU A 74 4.70 9.12 -25.73
C GLU A 74 3.40 8.49 -26.24
N ARG A 75 3.11 7.25 -25.83
CA ARG A 75 1.93 6.52 -26.31
C ARG A 75 0.64 6.96 -25.65
N PHE A 76 0.65 7.24 -24.35
CA PHE A 76 -0.57 7.44 -23.55
C PHE A 76 -0.73 8.86 -23.00
N GLY A 77 0.26 9.74 -23.18
CA GLY A 77 0.21 11.13 -22.68
C GLY A 77 0.22 11.25 -21.15
N VAL A 78 0.63 10.20 -20.44
CA VAL A 78 0.75 10.24 -18.98
C VAL A 78 1.90 11.13 -18.56
N LYS A 79 1.78 11.82 -17.41
CA LYS A 79 2.83 12.73 -16.93
C LYS A 79 4.10 12.00 -16.50
N ARG A 80 3.95 10.79 -15.98
CA ARG A 80 5.01 9.92 -15.44
C ARG A 80 4.55 8.47 -15.55
N ALA A 81 5.49 7.55 -15.71
CA ALA A 81 5.24 6.12 -15.61
C ALA A 81 6.31 5.45 -14.74
N LEU A 82 5.89 5.00 -13.56
CA LEU A 82 6.77 4.33 -12.62
C LEU A 82 6.80 2.83 -12.95
N ILE A 83 7.99 2.31 -13.27
CA ILE A 83 8.16 0.91 -13.70
C ILE A 83 8.81 0.11 -12.58
N ALA A 84 8.04 -0.80 -11.98
CA ALA A 84 8.55 -1.78 -11.05
C ALA A 84 9.29 -2.90 -11.81
N LEU A 85 10.24 -3.54 -11.13
CA LEU A 85 10.89 -4.74 -11.67
C LEU A 85 9.91 -5.89 -11.66
N ASP A 86 10.00 -6.70 -12.71
CA ASP A 86 9.26 -7.95 -12.76
C ASP A 86 9.73 -8.88 -11.64
N GLN A 87 8.80 -9.70 -11.15
CA GLN A 87 9.02 -10.65 -10.07
C GLN A 87 8.40 -12.00 -10.44
N PRO A 88 8.87 -13.12 -9.85
CA PRO A 88 8.41 -14.45 -10.22
C PRO A 88 6.92 -14.72 -9.97
N ASP A 89 6.28 -13.95 -9.08
CA ASP A 89 4.90 -14.14 -8.66
C ASP A 89 4.14 -12.83 -8.46
N GLU A 90 2.81 -12.90 -8.51
CA GLU A 90 1.91 -11.74 -8.47
C GLU A 90 1.96 -10.97 -7.13
N GLU A 91 2.23 -11.64 -6.02
CA GLU A 91 2.33 -10.97 -4.71
C GLU A 91 3.61 -10.16 -4.63
N SER A 92 4.74 -10.73 -5.04
CA SER A 92 6.02 -10.05 -5.15
C SER A 92 5.96 -8.86 -6.12
N GLN A 93 5.34 -9.03 -7.30
CA GLN A 93 5.13 -7.93 -8.26
C GLN A 93 4.34 -6.79 -7.61
N ARG A 94 3.27 -7.12 -6.88
CA ARG A 94 2.42 -6.14 -6.21
C ARG A 94 3.13 -5.41 -5.08
N MET A 95 3.99 -6.09 -4.32
CA MET A 95 4.82 -5.44 -3.30
C MET A 95 5.80 -4.45 -3.95
N GLN A 96 6.42 -4.79 -5.08
CA GLN A 96 7.31 -3.87 -5.81
C GLN A 96 6.58 -2.61 -6.31
N VAL A 97 5.40 -2.78 -6.89
CA VAL A 97 4.55 -1.65 -7.31
C VAL A 97 4.12 -0.83 -6.09
N GLY A 98 3.70 -1.50 -5.01
CA GLY A 98 3.30 -0.87 -3.76
C GLY A 98 4.38 0.04 -3.19
N GLY A 99 5.62 -0.46 -3.09
CA GLY A 99 6.77 0.31 -2.60
C GLY A 99 7.15 1.47 -3.53
N LEU A 100 7.15 1.25 -4.83
CA LEU A 100 7.46 2.29 -5.81
C LEU A 100 6.48 3.46 -5.73
N VAL A 101 5.18 3.18 -5.61
CA VAL A 101 4.14 4.21 -5.44
C VAL A 101 4.22 4.84 -4.05
N SER A 102 4.45 4.07 -2.99
CA SER A 102 4.59 4.60 -1.62
C SER A 102 5.72 5.63 -1.54
N ASN A 103 6.87 5.32 -2.14
CA ASN A 103 8.02 6.21 -2.21
C ASN A 103 7.76 7.45 -3.05
N TYR A 104 7.06 7.31 -4.18
CA TYR A 104 6.66 8.45 -4.99
C TYR A 104 5.72 9.40 -4.23
N LEU A 105 4.70 8.87 -3.54
CA LEU A 105 3.79 9.66 -2.71
C LEU A 105 4.55 10.34 -1.55
N ALA A 106 5.50 9.63 -0.93
CA ALA A 106 6.36 10.17 0.12
C ALA A 106 7.30 11.29 -0.36
N GLN A 107 7.49 11.48 -1.66
CA GLN A 107 8.27 12.59 -2.22
C GLN A 107 7.40 13.73 -2.76
N THR A 108 6.14 13.44 -3.09
CA THR A 108 5.27 14.35 -3.84
C THR A 108 4.16 14.98 -3.00
N LEU A 109 3.62 14.26 -2.03
CA LEU A 109 2.58 14.78 -1.14
C LEU A 109 3.14 15.86 -0.21
N ARG A 110 2.36 16.92 -0.01
CA ARG A 110 2.70 18.05 0.87
C ARG A 110 1.73 18.07 2.06
N GLY A 111 2.08 18.80 3.12
CA GLY A 111 1.15 18.99 4.24
C GLY A 111 -0.17 19.61 3.75
N GLY A 112 -1.29 19.13 4.28
CA GLY A 112 -2.63 19.57 3.91
C GLY A 112 -3.19 18.96 2.62
N THR A 113 -2.42 18.13 1.89
CA THR A 113 -2.91 17.48 0.67
C THR A 113 -4.07 16.54 0.99
N VAL A 114 -5.15 16.65 0.22
CA VAL A 114 -6.30 15.74 0.28
C VAL A 114 -6.13 14.64 -0.77
N VAL A 115 -6.16 13.39 -0.33
CA VAL A 115 -5.97 12.21 -1.17
C VAL A 115 -7.23 11.37 -1.14
N THR A 116 -7.90 11.19 -2.28
CA THR A 116 -8.99 10.22 -2.40
C THR A 116 -8.41 8.83 -2.68
N VAL A 117 -8.90 7.82 -1.97
CA VAL A 117 -8.34 6.47 -1.98
C VAL A 117 -9.40 5.47 -2.41
N GLY A 118 -9.08 4.68 -3.43
CA GLY A 118 -9.88 3.56 -3.87
C GLY A 118 -9.71 2.33 -2.98
N GLN A 119 -10.11 1.18 -3.51
CA GLN A 119 -10.00 -0.11 -2.83
C GLN A 119 -9.16 -1.10 -3.63
N GLY A 120 -8.88 -2.26 -3.02
CA GLY A 120 -8.30 -3.43 -3.70
C GLY A 120 -6.85 -3.72 -3.34
N ARG A 121 -6.37 -4.86 -3.86
CA ARG A 121 -5.07 -5.46 -3.49
C ARG A 121 -3.88 -4.53 -3.75
N ASN A 122 -3.85 -3.88 -4.92
CA ASN A 122 -2.72 -3.01 -5.30
C ASN A 122 -2.68 -1.72 -4.46
N VAL A 123 -3.82 -1.07 -4.25
CA VAL A 123 -3.92 0.15 -3.41
C VAL A 123 -3.56 -0.18 -1.95
N SER A 124 -4.05 -1.32 -1.45
CA SER A 124 -3.69 -1.81 -0.12
C SER A 124 -2.19 -2.02 0.03
N ALA A 125 -1.49 -2.54 -0.99
CA ALA A 125 -0.05 -2.74 -0.94
C ALA A 125 0.73 -1.42 -0.79
N VAL A 126 0.25 -0.33 -1.37
CA VAL A 126 0.86 1.01 -1.20
C VAL A 126 0.81 1.47 0.27
N ALA A 127 -0.35 1.26 0.92
CA ALA A 127 -0.56 1.66 2.30
C ALA A 127 0.20 0.78 3.31
N HIS A 128 0.37 -0.51 3.00
CA HIS A 128 1.06 -1.48 3.84
C HIS A 128 2.56 -1.60 3.55
N HIS A 129 3.08 -0.94 2.50
CA HIS A 129 4.51 -0.91 2.24
C HIS A 129 5.24 -0.38 3.49
N MET A 130 6.27 -1.08 3.95
CA MET A 130 7.07 -0.65 5.10
C MET A 130 8.13 0.34 4.62
N GLY A 131 8.16 1.51 5.24
CA GLY A 131 9.13 2.55 4.91
C GLY A 131 8.88 3.82 5.73
N VAL A 132 9.94 4.57 5.99
CA VAL A 132 9.87 5.78 6.82
C VAL A 132 9.32 6.93 6.00
N ILE A 133 8.14 7.40 6.38
CA ILE A 133 7.52 8.60 5.81
C ILE A 133 7.53 9.67 6.90
N ALA A 134 8.15 10.82 6.60
CA ALA A 134 8.08 11.97 7.49
C ALA A 134 6.61 12.39 7.64
N PRO A 135 6.11 12.69 8.85
CA PRO A 135 4.75 13.15 9.04
C PRO A 135 4.45 14.38 8.18
N ARG A 136 3.37 14.30 7.42
CA ARG A 136 2.77 15.37 6.63
C ARG A 136 1.29 15.25 6.86
N ASP A 137 0.69 16.21 7.55
CA ASP A 137 -0.74 16.26 7.92
C ASP A 137 -1.66 16.23 6.68
N CYS A 138 -1.73 15.07 6.03
CA CYS A 138 -2.50 14.80 4.83
C CYS A 138 -3.86 14.24 5.24
N LYS A 139 -4.89 14.49 4.44
CA LYS A 139 -6.21 13.93 4.65
C LYS A 139 -6.49 12.84 3.62
N PHE A 140 -6.77 11.62 4.07
CA PHE A 140 -7.11 10.48 3.21
C PHE A 140 -8.61 10.21 3.23
N VAL A 141 -9.27 10.25 2.08
CA VAL A 141 -10.73 10.22 1.97
C VAL A 141 -11.14 9.00 1.17
N CYS A 142 -12.14 8.27 1.65
CA CYS A 142 -12.67 7.11 0.92
C CYS A 142 -13.31 7.57 -0.40
N GLY A 143 -12.74 7.14 -1.53
CA GLY A 143 -13.30 7.40 -2.87
C GLY A 143 -14.38 6.40 -3.28
N ILE A 144 -14.54 5.31 -2.53
CA ILE A 144 -15.51 4.24 -2.77
C ILE A 144 -16.05 3.72 -1.43
N GLY A 145 -17.31 3.26 -1.44
CA GLY A 145 -17.98 2.73 -0.26
C GLY A 145 -17.39 1.40 0.20
N GLY A 146 -17.84 0.94 1.37
CA GLY A 146 -17.39 -0.33 1.95
C GLY A 146 -17.88 -1.54 1.16
N ILE A 147 -17.09 -2.61 1.20
CA ILE A 147 -17.39 -3.89 0.54
C ILE A 147 -17.35 -5.05 1.54
N HIS A 148 -18.32 -5.96 1.44
CA HIS A 148 -18.50 -7.14 2.31
C HIS A 148 -18.93 -8.31 1.40
N PRO A 149 -18.48 -9.58 1.60
CA PRO A 149 -17.89 -10.19 2.81
C PRO A 149 -16.38 -9.97 2.99
N ARG A 150 -15.63 -9.79 1.89
CA ARG A 150 -14.16 -9.94 1.85
C ARG A 150 -13.39 -8.62 1.89
N GLY A 151 -14.04 -7.52 2.28
CA GLY A 151 -13.45 -6.20 2.25
C GLY A 151 -12.31 -5.93 3.24
N GLY A 152 -12.04 -6.84 4.19
CA GLY A 152 -11.05 -6.70 5.27
C GLY A 152 -9.98 -5.61 5.10
N ARG A 153 -8.77 -6.01 4.68
CA ARG A 153 -7.64 -5.08 4.48
C ARG A 153 -7.69 -4.27 3.17
N PHE A 154 -8.60 -4.63 2.27
CA PHE A 154 -8.68 -4.06 0.91
C PHE A 154 -9.72 -2.95 0.77
N ASN A 155 -10.56 -2.74 1.79
CA ASN A 155 -11.53 -1.66 1.87
C ASN A 155 -10.83 -0.30 1.86
N ALA A 156 -11.43 0.67 1.16
CA ALA A 156 -10.92 2.04 1.14
C ALA A 156 -10.79 2.64 2.54
N ASP A 157 -11.72 2.37 3.45
CA ASP A 157 -11.66 2.84 4.85
C ASP A 157 -10.42 2.33 5.58
N HIS A 158 -10.14 1.02 5.48
CA HIS A 158 -8.96 0.43 6.11
C HIS A 158 -7.67 1.04 5.55
N ILE A 159 -7.59 1.17 4.22
CA ILE A 159 -6.43 1.74 3.54
C ILE A 159 -6.24 3.22 3.93
N CYS A 160 -7.30 4.02 3.98
CA CYS A 160 -7.24 5.42 4.39
C CYS A 160 -6.69 5.56 5.82
N ARG A 161 -7.15 4.72 6.75
CA ARG A 161 -6.67 4.76 8.14
C ARG A 161 -5.19 4.41 8.24
N GLN A 162 -4.73 3.42 7.49
CA GLN A 162 -3.30 3.06 7.44
C GLN A 162 -2.45 4.20 6.89
N LEU A 163 -2.89 4.82 5.79
CA LEU A 163 -2.19 5.97 5.21
C LEU A 163 -2.20 7.17 6.16
N ALA A 164 -3.33 7.49 6.79
CA ALA A 164 -3.42 8.56 7.78
C ALA A 164 -2.44 8.35 8.93
N LYS A 165 -2.36 7.12 9.49
CA LYS A 165 -1.37 6.78 10.51
C LYS A 165 0.06 6.98 10.01
N LYS A 166 0.36 6.54 8.79
CA LYS A 166 1.72 6.60 8.21
C LYS A 166 2.20 8.02 7.92
N TYR A 167 1.28 8.89 7.51
CA TYR A 167 1.58 10.29 7.24
C TYR A 167 1.34 11.20 8.45
N GLY A 168 0.85 10.68 9.58
CA GLY A 168 0.51 11.50 10.75
C GLY A 168 -0.64 12.49 10.48
N GLY A 169 -1.56 12.10 9.59
CA GLY A 169 -2.71 12.91 9.18
C GLY A 169 -4.05 12.28 9.58
N THR A 170 -5.11 12.58 8.83
CA THR A 170 -6.48 12.16 9.15
C THR A 170 -7.12 11.33 8.04
N SER A 171 -8.14 10.54 8.38
CA SER A 171 -8.91 9.76 7.42
C SER A 171 -10.41 10.06 7.49
N GLU A 172 -11.09 10.12 6.35
CA GLU A 172 -12.54 10.31 6.24
C GLU A 172 -13.21 9.07 5.64
N THR A 173 -14.08 8.44 6.42
CA THR A 173 -14.82 7.24 6.03
C THR A 173 -16.05 7.60 5.18
N LEU A 174 -16.31 6.81 4.14
CA LEU A 174 -17.57 6.85 3.41
C LEU A 174 -18.57 5.85 4.01
N TYR A 175 -19.56 6.36 4.75
CA TYR A 175 -20.59 5.56 5.42
C TYR A 175 -21.70 5.10 4.45
N ALA A 176 -21.30 4.45 3.37
CA ALA A 176 -22.18 3.84 2.38
C ALA A 176 -21.53 2.58 1.80
N PRO A 177 -22.32 1.59 1.34
CA PRO A 177 -21.78 0.47 0.59
C PRO A 177 -21.30 0.95 -0.79
N ALA A 178 -20.32 0.25 -1.38
CA ALA A 178 -19.91 0.52 -2.76
C ALA A 178 -21.04 0.25 -3.76
N TYR A 179 -21.92 -0.70 -3.43
CA TYR A 179 -23.07 -1.11 -4.24
C TYR A 179 -24.33 -1.04 -3.40
N ALA A 180 -25.34 -0.34 -3.92
CA ALA A 180 -26.68 -0.41 -3.38
C ALA A 180 -27.44 -1.56 -4.03
N GLU A 181 -28.36 -2.19 -3.29
CA GLU A 181 -29.21 -3.29 -3.76
C GLU A 181 -30.16 -2.84 -4.88
N ASN A 182 -30.58 -1.57 -4.83
CA ASN A 182 -31.49 -1.00 -5.80
C ASN A 182 -31.30 0.53 -5.92
N ARG A 183 -32.00 1.12 -6.90
CA ARG A 183 -31.93 2.55 -7.21
C ARG A 183 -32.39 3.42 -6.05
N ASP A 184 -33.45 3.03 -5.34
CA ASP A 184 -34.02 3.84 -4.26
C ASP A 184 -33.06 3.93 -3.08
N GLN A 185 -32.42 2.80 -2.73
CA GLN A 185 -31.37 2.76 -1.71
C GLN A 185 -30.16 3.61 -2.11
N LYS A 186 -29.72 3.54 -3.37
CA LYS A 186 -28.65 4.42 -3.89
C LYS A 186 -29.04 5.89 -3.70
N MET A 187 -30.26 6.28 -4.07
CA MET A 187 -30.72 7.66 -3.95
C MET A 187 -30.77 8.11 -2.49
N ALA A 188 -31.23 7.25 -1.57
CA ALA A 188 -31.23 7.52 -0.14
C ALA A 188 -29.81 7.79 0.40
N PHE A 189 -28.82 6.97 0.03
CA PHE A 189 -27.41 7.22 0.40
C PHE A 189 -26.88 8.52 -0.21
N MET A 190 -27.17 8.80 -1.48
CA MET A 190 -26.71 10.02 -2.15
C MET A 190 -27.31 11.31 -1.58
N GLN A 191 -28.50 11.23 -0.97
CA GLN A 191 -29.17 12.35 -0.30
C GLN A 191 -28.73 12.52 1.16
N ASN A 192 -28.13 11.49 1.77
CA ASN A 192 -27.61 11.58 3.13
C ASN A 192 -26.47 12.61 3.20
N ALA A 193 -26.58 13.58 4.12
CA ALA A 193 -25.64 14.70 4.22
C ALA A 193 -24.19 14.24 4.51
N THR A 194 -24.01 13.24 5.38
CA THR A 194 -22.69 12.69 5.73
C THR A 194 -22.03 12.02 4.52
N VAL A 195 -22.78 11.18 3.81
CA VAL A 195 -22.30 10.52 2.57
C VAL A 195 -21.94 11.56 1.52
N LYS A 196 -22.81 12.55 1.32
CA LYS A 196 -22.58 13.63 0.36
C LYS A 196 -21.33 14.43 0.70
N GLN A 197 -21.10 14.76 1.97
CA GLN A 197 -19.92 15.50 2.41
C GLN A 197 -18.62 14.75 2.08
N THR A 198 -18.55 13.44 2.40
CA THR A 198 -17.37 12.63 2.08
C THR A 198 -17.15 12.53 0.58
N LEU A 199 -18.21 12.32 -0.22
CA LEU A 199 -18.11 12.27 -1.68
C LEU A 199 -17.72 13.62 -2.29
N ASP A 200 -18.23 14.73 -1.77
CA ASP A 200 -17.87 16.08 -2.21
C ASP A 200 -16.40 16.36 -1.94
N LEU A 201 -15.87 15.92 -0.79
CA LEU A 201 -14.46 16.04 -0.45
C LEU A 201 -13.60 15.14 -1.36
N ALA A 202 -14.00 13.89 -1.58
CA ALA A 202 -13.29 12.96 -2.47
C ALA A 202 -13.20 13.51 -3.91
N ARG A 203 -14.26 14.16 -4.41
CA ARG A 203 -14.27 14.79 -5.75
C ARG A 203 -13.35 16.00 -5.87
N LYS A 204 -13.03 16.67 -4.75
CA LYS A 204 -12.14 17.84 -4.69
C LYS A 204 -10.72 17.48 -4.25
N ALA A 205 -10.41 16.20 -4.12
CA ALA A 205 -9.08 15.76 -3.71
C ALA A 205 -8.00 16.20 -4.72
N ASP A 206 -6.83 16.55 -4.21
CA ASP A 206 -5.68 16.95 -5.02
C ASP A 206 -5.07 15.76 -5.76
N VAL A 207 -5.15 14.56 -5.14
CA VAL A 207 -4.59 13.31 -5.63
C VAL A 207 -5.61 12.19 -5.48
N ALA A 208 -5.69 11.30 -6.48
CA ALA A 208 -6.44 10.06 -6.40
C ALA A 208 -5.51 8.86 -6.48
N VAL A 209 -5.59 7.94 -5.51
CA VAL A 209 -4.89 6.65 -5.54
C VAL A 209 -5.90 5.56 -5.81
N VAL A 210 -5.90 5.04 -7.04
CA VAL A 210 -6.87 4.05 -7.51
C VAL A 210 -6.15 2.85 -8.12
N GLY A 211 -6.75 1.67 -7.93
CA GLY A 211 -6.34 0.46 -8.64
C GLY A 211 -7.13 0.33 -9.93
N VAL A 212 -6.47 -0.10 -10.99
CA VAL A 212 -7.14 -0.51 -12.24
C VAL A 212 -7.28 -2.03 -12.18
N GLY A 213 -8.53 -2.51 -12.17
CA GLY A 213 -8.84 -3.93 -12.25
C GLY A 213 -8.99 -4.37 -13.70
N ASP A 214 -8.66 -5.63 -13.97
CA ASP A 214 -9.01 -6.30 -15.22
C ASP A 214 -10.41 -6.94 -15.13
N MET A 215 -10.90 -7.48 -16.24
CA MET A 215 -12.21 -8.14 -16.34
C MET A 215 -12.08 -9.66 -16.41
N SER A 216 -10.97 -10.24 -15.93
CA SER A 216 -10.77 -11.69 -15.93
C SER A 216 -11.64 -12.38 -14.87
N GLU A 217 -11.82 -13.69 -14.98
CA GLU A 217 -12.54 -14.50 -13.98
C GLU A 217 -11.93 -14.39 -12.57
N ASN A 218 -10.64 -14.02 -12.49
CA ASN A 218 -9.92 -13.74 -11.23
C ASN A 218 -9.97 -12.26 -10.81
N SER A 219 -10.76 -11.43 -11.50
CA SER A 219 -10.90 -10.03 -11.15
C SER A 219 -11.56 -9.90 -9.78
N TYR A 220 -11.13 -8.89 -9.04
CA TYR A 220 -11.66 -8.63 -7.70
C TYR A 220 -13.19 -8.43 -7.70
N MET A 221 -13.75 -7.94 -8.82
CA MET A 221 -15.20 -7.72 -8.97
C MET A 221 -15.98 -9.03 -9.18
N VAL A 222 -15.40 -10.01 -9.87
CA VAL A 222 -15.98 -11.36 -10.04
C VAL A 222 -15.85 -12.16 -8.75
N ASP A 223 -14.71 -12.10 -8.06
CA ASP A 223 -14.49 -12.77 -6.76
C ASP A 223 -15.45 -12.28 -5.66
N LEU A 224 -15.93 -11.04 -5.76
CA LEU A 224 -16.92 -10.46 -4.84
C LEU A 224 -18.36 -10.86 -5.19
N GLY A 225 -18.57 -11.63 -6.26
CA GLY A 225 -19.87 -12.14 -6.68
C GLY A 225 -20.82 -11.08 -7.24
N TRP A 226 -20.32 -9.87 -7.54
CA TRP A 226 -21.16 -8.76 -8.01
C TRP A 226 -21.47 -8.83 -9.49
N PHE A 227 -20.71 -9.63 -10.22
CA PHE A 227 -20.98 -9.90 -11.63
C PHE A 227 -20.76 -11.37 -11.94
N THR A 228 -21.65 -11.93 -12.76
CA THR A 228 -21.43 -13.19 -13.46
C THR A 228 -20.78 -12.89 -14.80
N THR A 229 -19.91 -13.79 -15.29
CA THR A 229 -19.25 -13.69 -16.60
C THR A 229 -20.26 -13.45 -17.74
N GLU A 230 -21.47 -14.01 -17.65
CA GLU A 230 -22.55 -13.85 -18.64
C GLU A 230 -23.16 -12.44 -18.70
N LYS A 231 -23.24 -11.71 -17.58
CA LYS A 231 -23.88 -10.38 -17.52
C LYS A 231 -22.99 -9.26 -18.07
N TRP A 232 -21.71 -9.56 -18.30
CA TRP A 232 -20.71 -8.61 -18.80
C TRP A 232 -20.62 -8.55 -20.32
N PHE A 233 -20.69 -9.70 -21.01
CA PHE A 233 -20.64 -9.72 -22.47
C PHE A 233 -21.85 -9.03 -23.14
N SER A 234 -22.89 -8.70 -22.37
CA SER A 234 -24.02 -7.89 -22.84
C SER A 234 -23.86 -6.38 -22.62
N LEU A 235 -22.77 -5.95 -21.96
CA LEU A 235 -22.45 -4.54 -21.68
C LEU A 235 -21.33 -3.96 -22.59
N VAL A 236 -20.74 -4.80 -23.45
CA VAL A 236 -19.73 -4.43 -24.46
C VAL A 236 -20.32 -4.71 -25.84
#